data_AF-A0A3C1AZZ6-F1
#
_entry.id   AF-A0A3C1AZZ6-F1
#
_cell.length_a   1.000
_cell.length_b   1.000
_cell.length_c   1.000
_cell.angle_alpha   90.00
_cell.angle_beta   90.00
_cell.angle_gamma   90.00
#
_symmetry.space_group_name_H-M   'P 1'
#
loop_
_entity.id
_entity.type
_entity.pdbx_description
1 polymer ?
#
loop_
_entity_poly.entity_id
_entity_poly.type
_entity_poly.pdbx_seq_one_letter_code
_entity_poly.pdbx_strand_id
1 'polypeptide(L)'
;MLDFTQSAKRFLAVNLINNQQVRVRMPTKKVFDALLGLRDRLTGQIADDAGQLDEIFGLIAIVMSNNLEHVEISHEYLAELFDVEDIQTFFQAYMAFINGVVSDPNSKSPPSQTPDQKSTTGA
;
A
#
# COMPACT_ATOMS: atom_id res chain seq x y z
N MET A 1 -7.33 25.92 14.54
CA MET A 1 -8.29 24.80 14.39
C MET A 1 -7.60 23.72 13.58
N LEU A 2 -7.61 22.48 14.03
CA LEU A 2 -7.06 21.36 13.26
C LEU A 2 -8.12 20.90 12.25
N ASP A 3 -7.79 20.90 10.97
CA ASP A 3 -8.69 20.48 9.88
C ASP A 3 -8.14 19.23 9.17
N PHE A 4 -8.80 18.09 9.40
CA PHE A 4 -8.40 16.80 8.85
C PHE A 4 -8.65 16.66 7.34
N THR A 5 -9.32 17.63 6.72
CA THR A 5 -9.47 17.71 5.25
C THR A 5 -8.23 18.29 4.57
N GLN A 6 -7.39 19.02 5.31
CA GLN A 6 -6.21 19.72 4.79
C GLN A 6 -4.88 19.09 5.21
N SER A 7 -4.89 18.08 6.09
CA SER A 7 -3.67 17.38 6.52
C SER A 7 -3.07 16.56 5.36
N ALA A 8 -1.78 16.73 5.07
CA ALA A 8 -1.06 15.86 4.15
C ALA A 8 -1.02 14.43 4.70
N LYS A 9 -1.58 13.47 3.95
CA LYS A 9 -1.63 12.06 4.36
C LYS A 9 -0.58 11.25 3.61
N ARG A 10 0.12 10.38 4.33
CA ARG A 10 1.05 9.40 3.76
C ARG A 10 0.29 8.34 2.95
N PHE A 11 0.96 7.80 1.94
CA PHE A 11 0.45 6.70 1.11
C PHE A 11 1.57 5.74 0.70
N LEU A 12 1.20 4.51 0.37
CA LEU A 12 2.04 3.50 -0.27
C LEU A 12 1.64 3.41 -1.74
N ALA A 13 2.58 3.63 -2.66
CA ALA A 13 2.35 3.45 -4.09
C ALA A 13 2.43 1.95 -4.43
N VAL A 14 1.42 1.44 -5.13
CA VAL A 14 1.29 0.03 -5.53
C VAL A 14 0.99 -0.02 -7.01
N ASN A 15 1.78 -0.78 -7.77
CA ASN A 15 1.49 -1.05 -9.18
C ASN A 15 0.68 -2.35 -9.26
N LEU A 16 -0.49 -2.27 -9.85
CA LEU A 16 -1.35 -3.42 -10.12
C LEU A 16 -0.92 -4.13 -11.41
N ILE A 17 -1.39 -5.36 -11.58
CA ILE A 17 -1.01 -6.26 -12.68
C ILE A 17 -1.47 -5.72 -14.04
N ASN A 18 -2.52 -4.90 -14.06
CA ASN A 18 -3.01 -4.20 -15.26
C ASN A 18 -2.23 -2.91 -15.59
N ASN A 19 -1.03 -2.73 -15.01
CA ASN A 19 -0.19 -1.53 -15.12
C ASN A 19 -0.82 -0.24 -14.56
N GLN A 20 -1.91 -0.35 -13.80
CA GLN A 20 -2.48 0.79 -13.08
C GLN A 20 -1.77 0.99 -11.75
N GLN A 21 -1.42 2.23 -11.42
CA GLN A 21 -0.88 2.56 -10.11
C GLN A 21 -1.99 3.06 -9.17
N VAL A 22 -2.03 2.55 -7.95
CA VAL A 22 -2.88 3.05 -6.86
C VAL A 22 -2.02 3.49 -5.68
N ARG A 23 -2.47 4.53 -4.97
CA ARG A 23 -1.80 5.08 -3.79
C ARG A 23 -2.63 4.78 -2.55
N VAL A 24 -2.30 3.69 -1.90
CA VAL A 24 -3.00 3.14 -0.73
C VAL A 24 -2.71 4.00 0.50
N ARG A 25 -3.76 4.44 1.21
CA ARG A 25 -3.65 5.32 2.38
C ARG A 25 -3.30 4.53 3.65
N MET A 26 -2.99 5.26 4.74
CA MET A 26 -2.96 4.71 6.09
C MET A 26 -4.30 4.04 6.46
N PRO A 27 -4.29 2.92 7.21
CA PRO A 27 -5.51 2.25 7.62
C PRO A 27 -6.25 3.07 8.67
N THR A 28 -7.56 2.89 8.75
CA THR A 28 -8.31 3.35 9.94
C THR A 28 -7.93 2.49 11.14
N LYS A 29 -8.19 2.95 12.37
CA LYS A 29 -7.93 2.16 13.58
C LYS A 29 -8.57 0.77 13.54
N LYS A 30 -9.81 0.67 13.03
CA LYS A 30 -10.53 -0.59 12.88
C LYS A 30 -9.81 -1.56 11.93
N VAL A 31 -9.37 -1.06 10.77
CA VAL A 31 -8.64 -1.87 9.78
C VAL A 31 -7.26 -2.26 10.33
N PHE A 32 -6.59 -1.35 11.05
CA PHE A 32 -5.31 -1.63 11.68
C PHE A 32 -5.39 -2.77 12.70
N ASP A 33 -6.42 -2.78 13.56
CA ASP A 33 -6.61 -3.86 14.54
C ASP A 33 -6.84 -5.22 13.85
N ALA A 34 -7.60 -5.23 12.75
CA ALA A 34 -7.79 -6.44 11.95
C ALA A 34 -6.46 -6.92 11.32
N LEU A 35 -5.63 -5.99 10.81
CA LEU A 35 -4.31 -6.31 10.26
C LEU A 35 -3.38 -6.91 11.31
N LEU A 36 -3.40 -6.40 12.55
CA LEU A 36 -2.63 -6.97 13.65
C LEU A 36 -3.08 -8.38 14.00
N GLY A 37 -4.40 -8.64 14.00
CA GLY A 37 -4.93 -9.99 14.21
C GLY A 37 -4.56 -10.96 13.09
N LEU A 38 -4.38 -10.46 11.87
CA LEU A 38 -3.97 -11.25 10.71
C LEU A 38 -2.46 -11.52 10.67
N ARG A 39 -1.65 -10.59 11.20
CA ARG A 39 -0.18 -10.67 11.18
C ARG A 39 0.32 -12.02 11.67
N ASP A 40 -0.19 -12.46 12.83
CA ASP A 40 0.29 -13.69 13.47
C ASP A 40 -0.05 -14.94 12.64
N ARG A 41 -1.09 -14.87 11.77
CA ARG A 41 -1.48 -15.93 10.82
C ARG A 41 -0.59 -15.93 9.58
N LEU A 42 -0.29 -14.75 9.03
CA LEU A 42 0.55 -14.61 7.83
C LEU A 42 2.04 -14.85 8.09
N THR A 43 2.51 -14.70 9.33
CA THR A 43 3.89 -15.04 9.73
C THR A 43 4.07 -16.51 10.11
N GLY A 44 2.98 -17.25 10.25
CA GLY A 44 2.98 -18.70 10.52
C GLY A 44 2.99 -19.52 9.24
N GLN A 45 2.81 -20.84 9.37
CA GLN A 45 2.38 -21.64 8.22
C GLN A 45 0.97 -21.20 7.86
N ILE A 46 0.78 -20.64 6.67
CA ILE A 46 -0.56 -20.48 6.11
C ILE A 46 -1.12 -21.89 6.03
N ALA A 47 -2.05 -22.21 6.93
CA ALA A 47 -2.81 -23.43 6.84
C ALA A 47 -3.58 -23.36 5.52
N ASP A 48 -3.65 -24.48 4.80
CA ASP A 48 -4.44 -24.64 3.56
C ASP A 48 -5.96 -24.67 3.88
N ASP A 49 -6.37 -23.77 4.78
CA ASP A 49 -7.72 -23.55 5.24
C ASP A 49 -8.31 -22.42 4.39
N ALA A 50 -9.16 -22.81 3.44
CA ALA A 50 -9.80 -21.90 2.50
C ALA A 50 -10.52 -20.73 3.20
N GLY A 51 -11.07 -20.92 4.40
CA GLY A 51 -11.73 -19.85 5.13
C GLY A 51 -10.77 -18.77 5.64
N GLN A 52 -9.54 -19.15 5.99
CA GLN A 52 -8.52 -18.20 6.45
C GLN A 52 -7.96 -17.37 5.30
N LEU A 53 -7.79 -17.97 4.13
CA LEU A 53 -7.37 -17.27 2.93
C LEU A 53 -8.43 -16.24 2.49
N ASP A 54 -9.71 -16.60 2.48
CA ASP A 54 -10.81 -15.68 2.14
C ASP A 54 -10.82 -14.45 3.06
N GLU A 55 -10.65 -14.64 4.38
CA GLU A 55 -10.52 -13.53 5.35
C GLU A 55 -9.31 -12.63 5.07
N ILE A 56 -8.16 -13.20 4.70
CA ILE A 56 -6.95 -12.46 4.34
C ILE A 56 -7.23 -11.60 3.10
N PHE A 57 -7.70 -12.21 2.01
CA PHE A 57 -7.95 -11.50 0.76
C PHE A 57 -9.00 -10.40 0.94
N GLY A 58 -10.06 -10.67 1.73
CA GLY A 58 -11.09 -9.68 2.05
C GLY A 58 -10.53 -8.47 2.79
N LEU A 59 -9.63 -8.67 3.75
CA LEU A 59 -8.99 -7.56 4.44
C LEU A 59 -8.03 -6.77 3.53
N ILE A 60 -7.25 -7.45 2.68
CA ILE A 60 -6.37 -6.78 1.72
C ILE A 60 -7.17 -5.96 0.70
N ALA A 61 -8.31 -6.47 0.23
CA ALA A 61 -9.23 -5.73 -0.64
C ALA A 61 -9.70 -4.42 0.00
N ILE A 62 -10.11 -4.46 1.28
CA ILE A 62 -10.52 -3.26 2.04
C ILE A 62 -9.36 -2.26 2.14
N VAL A 63 -8.16 -2.75 2.42
CA VAL A 63 -6.95 -1.92 2.52
C VAL A 63 -6.64 -1.26 1.19
N MET A 64 -6.56 -2.01 0.10
CA MET A 64 -6.22 -1.50 -1.23
C MET A 64 -7.28 -0.56 -1.77
N SER A 65 -8.57 -0.83 -1.53
CA SER A 65 -9.69 0.04 -1.89
C SER A 65 -9.64 1.41 -1.19
N ASN A 66 -8.96 1.50 -0.03
CA ASN A 66 -8.67 2.78 0.62
C ASN A 66 -7.48 3.48 -0.05
N ASN A 67 -7.63 3.87 -1.32
CA ASN A 67 -6.62 4.56 -2.12
C ASN A 67 -7.05 5.99 -2.54
N LEU A 68 -6.08 6.79 -2.96
CA LEU A 68 -6.28 8.18 -3.40
C LEU A 68 -7.06 8.31 -4.71
N GLU A 69 -7.03 7.27 -5.55
CA GLU A 69 -7.67 7.24 -6.86
C GLU A 69 -9.15 6.85 -6.78
N HIS A 70 -9.64 6.47 -5.60
CA HIS A 70 -11.00 5.99 -5.37
C HIS A 70 -11.37 4.76 -6.23
N VAL A 71 -10.37 3.94 -6.53
CA VAL A 71 -10.53 2.70 -7.28
C VAL A 71 -10.96 1.61 -6.32
N GLU A 72 -12.07 0.95 -6.61
CA GLU A 72 -12.50 -0.23 -5.86
C GLU A 72 -11.65 -1.43 -6.26
N ILE A 73 -11.05 -2.08 -5.27
CA ILE A 73 -10.29 -3.32 -5.40
C ILE A 73 -11.06 -4.37 -4.62
N SER A 74 -11.82 -5.21 -5.34
CA SER A 74 -12.68 -6.21 -4.73
C SER A 74 -11.91 -7.46 -4.30
N HIS A 75 -12.55 -8.27 -3.46
CA HIS A 75 -12.03 -9.57 -3.07
C HIS A 75 -11.82 -10.49 -4.28
N GLU A 76 -12.81 -10.55 -5.17
CA GLU A 76 -12.81 -11.39 -6.37
C GLU A 76 -11.66 -11.00 -7.30
N TYR A 77 -11.45 -9.69 -7.51
CA TYR A 77 -10.33 -9.20 -8.30
C TYR A 77 -8.97 -9.66 -7.75
N LEU A 78 -8.80 -9.64 -6.43
CA LEU A 78 -7.56 -10.15 -5.82
C LEU A 78 -7.47 -11.66 -5.94
N ALA A 79 -8.53 -12.41 -5.63
CA ALA A 79 -8.52 -13.87 -5.67
C ALA A 79 -8.28 -14.44 -7.09
N GLU A 80 -8.69 -13.70 -8.14
CA GLU A 80 -8.44 -14.10 -9.53
C GLU A 80 -7.01 -13.81 -10.01
N LEU A 81 -6.35 -12.81 -9.44
CA LEU A 81 -5.11 -12.27 -10.01
C LEU A 81 -3.88 -12.40 -9.10
N PHE A 82 -4.07 -12.45 -7.79
CA PHE A 82 -3.00 -12.51 -6.80
C PHE A 82 -2.91 -13.92 -6.24
N ASP A 83 -1.70 -14.46 -6.20
CA ASP A 83 -1.46 -15.68 -5.45
C ASP A 83 -1.18 -15.38 -3.97
N VAL A 84 -0.94 -16.44 -3.19
CA VAL A 84 -0.67 -16.31 -1.76
C VAL A 84 0.64 -15.55 -1.49
N GLU A 85 1.65 -15.66 -2.36
CA GLU A 85 2.93 -14.98 -2.21
C GLU A 85 2.80 -13.47 -2.46
N ASP A 86 2.00 -13.07 -3.45
CA ASP A 86 1.70 -11.67 -3.74
C ASP A 86 1.03 -10.98 -2.54
N ILE A 87 0.05 -11.68 -1.94
CA ILE A 87 -0.68 -11.20 -0.76
C ILE A 87 0.25 -11.05 0.45
N GLN A 88 1.12 -12.04 0.70
CA GLN A 88 2.12 -11.94 1.76
C GLN A 88 3.09 -10.78 1.53
N THR A 89 3.57 -10.62 0.30
CA THR A 89 4.48 -9.55 -0.09
C THR A 89 3.85 -8.18 0.12
N PHE A 90 2.61 -8.01 -0.32
CA PHE A 90 1.84 -6.79 -0.08
C PHE A 90 1.65 -6.53 1.42
N PHE A 91 1.21 -7.52 2.18
CA PHE A 91 0.97 -7.37 3.61
C PHE A 91 2.22 -6.95 4.36
N GLN A 92 3.37 -7.57 4.08
CA GLN A 92 4.64 -7.21 4.70
C GLN A 92 5.05 -5.77 4.35
N ALA A 93 4.96 -5.38 3.07
CA ALA A 93 5.26 -4.02 2.63
C ALA A 93 4.33 -2.98 3.28
N TYR A 94 3.03 -3.29 3.39
CA TYR A 94 2.05 -2.41 4.01
C TYR A 94 2.26 -2.28 5.53
N MET A 95 2.55 -3.38 6.22
CA MET A 95 2.89 -3.36 7.64
C MET A 95 4.17 -2.58 7.90
N ALA A 96 5.19 -2.69 7.03
CA ALA A 96 6.39 -1.85 7.11
C ALA A 96 6.08 -0.36 6.88
N PHE A 97 5.21 -0.05 5.92
CA PHE A 97 4.73 1.32 5.67
C PHE A 97 4.01 1.92 6.89
N ILE A 98 3.12 1.14 7.54
CA ILE A 98 2.41 1.56 8.75
C ILE A 98 3.40 1.75 9.91
N ASN A 99 4.33 0.80 10.11
CA ASN A 99 5.25 0.78 11.24
C ASN A 99 6.42 1.75 11.11
N GLY A 100 6.74 2.23 9.90
CA GLY A 100 7.65 3.34 9.65
C GLY A 100 8.92 3.36 10.52
N VAL A 101 9.90 2.53 10.17
CA VAL A 101 11.31 2.77 10.56
C VAL A 101 11.73 4.15 10.03
N VAL A 102 11.96 5.07 10.97
CA VAL A 102 12.87 6.24 10.98
C VAL A 102 13.14 6.95 9.64
N SER A 103 12.16 7.67 9.11
CA SER A 103 12.35 8.87 8.25
C SER A 103 11.01 9.57 8.03
N ASP A 104 10.38 10.04 9.11
CA ASP A 104 9.52 11.22 8.97
C ASP A 104 10.23 12.31 9.76
N PRO A 105 10.48 13.46 9.14
CA PRO A 105 9.60 14.56 9.51
C PRO A 105 9.43 15.50 8.32
N ASN A 106 8.23 15.66 7.76
CA ASN A 106 8.00 16.78 6.83
C ASN A 106 8.91 16.74 5.57
N SER A 107 9.08 15.56 4.93
CA SER A 107 9.94 15.39 3.75
C SER A 107 9.38 16.14 2.54
N LYS A 108 9.70 17.43 2.42
CA LYS A 108 9.82 18.11 1.14
C LYS A 108 10.98 17.46 0.39
N SER A 109 10.67 16.52 -0.49
CA SER A 109 11.53 16.30 -1.66
C SER A 109 10.93 17.14 -2.79
N PRO A 110 11.59 18.22 -3.25
CA PRO A 110 11.28 18.80 -4.54
C PRO A 110 11.40 17.71 -5.61
N PRO A 111 10.62 17.75 -6.71
CA PRO A 111 10.94 16.92 -7.85
C PRO A 111 12.39 17.24 -8.23
N SER A 112 13.24 16.22 -8.36
CA SER A 112 14.53 16.39 -9.03
C SER A 112 14.21 16.93 -10.41
N GLN A 113 14.30 18.25 -10.54
CA GLN A 113 14.18 18.93 -11.82
C GLN A 113 15.30 18.36 -12.67
N THR A 114 14.89 17.68 -13.74
CA THR A 114 15.70 17.50 -14.93
C THR A 114 16.28 18.86 -15.32
N PRO A 115 17.59 19.01 -15.50
CA PRO A 115 18.10 20.06 -16.35
C PRO A 115 18.12 19.50 -17.77
N ASP A 116 17.04 19.72 -18.52
CA ASP A 116 17.13 19.74 -19.97
C ASP A 116 17.85 21.04 -20.38
N GLN A 117 18.97 20.85 -21.09
CA GLN A 117 19.57 21.73 -22.11
C GLN A 117 20.29 23.03 -21.70
N LYS A 118 21.60 23.09 -22.03
CA LYS A 118 22.09 23.71 -23.29
C LYS A 118 23.60 23.59 -23.47
N SER A 119 23.97 23.05 -24.63
CA SER A 119 25.08 23.37 -25.54
C SER A 119 26.22 24.29 -25.04
N THR A 120 27.49 23.88 -25.18
CA THR A 120 28.46 24.55 -26.11
C THR A 120 29.74 23.75 -26.36
N THR A 121 30.07 23.67 -27.65
CA THR A 121 31.32 23.40 -28.38
C THR A 121 32.66 23.73 -27.70
N GLY A 122 33.62 22.80 -27.84
CA GLY A 122 34.97 23.06 -28.39
C GLY A 122 36.06 23.65 -27.51
N ALA A 123 37.12 22.87 -27.29
CA ALA A 123 38.52 23.16 -27.67
C ALA A 123 39.38 21.91 -27.39
#